data_AF-A0A933HUY9-F1
#
_entry.id   AF-A0A933HUY9-F1
#
_cell.length_a   1.000
_cell.length_b   1.000
_cell.length_c   1.000
_cell.angle_alpha   90.00
_cell.angle_beta   90.00
_cell.angle_gamma   90.00
#
_symmetry.space_group_name_H-M   'P 1'
#
loop_
_entity.id
_entity.type
_entity.pdbx_description
1 polymer ?
#
loop_
_entity_poly.entity_id
_entity_poly.type
_entity_poly.pdbx_seq_one_letter_code
_entity_poly.pdbx_strand_id
1 'polypeptide(L)'
;MTQNPALRTLLKAQLRPALIGRLRMADWIEMPERAFALEIKKIEKDPLFQKLFFGDQSVPSAIRRQRWPRSRMLLSFDEVGERTVSAGERVKVEDILGAKDDLVAKIRKMGREAFESYFLHSDEPLTLAEISRRVSIAVEDVRKIHDMLLEIGTRAEFETPAAQAPASQHYACLARVWTEGGEPVFEFFSPHWARGRYHIRYDLVEEWKRQGALSSEERRKLPRLIKRIETVNLRQNTVFRILESLAKVQAEYLTSRRLDRKRPISLRQLAHRLDLAPSTVSRALSGRSVILPWGLESPLIALVPGRRKVLREILSRWLGEPGRRTDAAFALRLREEYGIKVSRRTVNAARNELAEA
;
A
#
# COMPACT_ATOMS: atom_id res chain seq x y z
N MET A 1 17.90 -14.30 46.79
CA MET A 1 18.00 -13.52 45.53
C MET A 1 16.83 -12.55 45.44
N THR A 2 16.95 -11.43 46.14
CA THR A 2 15.95 -10.36 46.25
C THR A 2 15.89 -9.58 44.93
N GLN A 3 14.85 -9.79 44.14
CA GLN A 3 14.59 -9.01 42.93
C GLN A 3 14.29 -7.56 43.33
N ASN A 4 15.20 -6.65 42.97
CA ASN A 4 15.14 -5.24 43.35
C ASN A 4 13.86 -4.56 42.82
N PRO A 5 12.96 -4.06 43.68
CA PRO A 5 11.68 -3.47 43.29
C PRO A 5 11.83 -2.21 42.41
N ALA A 6 12.96 -1.49 42.50
CA ALA A 6 13.24 -0.34 41.65
C ALA A 6 13.41 -0.71 40.17
N LEU A 7 14.02 -1.88 39.89
CA LEU A 7 14.19 -2.40 38.53
C LEU A 7 12.85 -2.78 37.88
N ARG A 8 11.91 -3.33 38.66
CA ARG A 8 10.53 -3.63 38.18
C ARG A 8 9.75 -2.37 37.83
N THR A 9 9.89 -1.31 38.62
CA THR A 9 9.17 -0.04 38.39
C THR A 9 9.71 0.70 37.17
N LEU A 10 11.04 0.71 36.98
CA LEU A 10 11.69 1.26 35.78
C LEU A 10 11.32 0.46 34.51
N LEU A 11 11.33 -0.88 34.57
CA LEU A 11 10.86 -1.71 33.45
C LEU A 11 9.40 -1.43 33.12
N LYS A 12 8.51 -1.36 34.12
CA LYS A 12 7.08 -1.05 33.90
C LYS A 12 6.87 0.35 33.33
N ALA A 13 7.66 1.34 33.74
CA ALA A 13 7.59 2.71 33.24
C ALA A 13 8.06 2.82 31.77
N GLN A 14 9.08 2.07 31.37
CA GLN A 14 9.57 2.03 29.98
C GLN A 14 8.71 1.14 29.05
N LEU A 15 8.16 0.04 29.58
CA LEU A 15 7.32 -0.87 28.80
C LEU A 15 5.98 -0.25 28.41
N ARG A 16 5.39 0.62 29.26
CA ARG A 16 4.08 1.25 28.98
C ARG A 16 4.08 2.13 27.72
N PRO A 17 5.00 3.11 27.55
CA PRO A 17 5.08 3.89 26.32
C PRO A 17 5.36 3.05 25.07
N ALA A 18 6.22 2.03 25.18
CA ALA A 18 6.50 1.11 24.08
C ALA A 18 5.27 0.28 23.70
N LEU A 19 4.49 -0.19 24.67
CA LEU A 19 3.26 -0.93 24.44
C LEU A 19 2.17 -0.04 23.82
N ILE A 20 1.99 1.18 24.34
CA ILE A 20 1.07 2.17 23.79
C ILE A 20 1.47 2.55 22.36
N GLY A 21 2.77 2.68 22.11
CA GLY A 21 3.32 2.86 20.76
C GLY A 21 2.91 1.72 19.83
N ARG A 22 3.12 0.46 20.24
CA ARG A 22 2.73 -0.72 19.45
C ARG A 22 1.22 -0.83 19.23
N LEU A 23 0.40 -0.52 20.23
CA LEU A 23 -1.05 -0.52 20.11
C LEU A 23 -1.51 0.54 19.10
N ARG A 24 -1.01 1.77 19.22
CA ARG A 24 -1.26 2.82 18.22
C ARG A 24 -0.82 2.38 16.83
N MET A 25 0.33 1.73 16.67
CA MET A 25 0.75 1.24 15.35
C MET A 25 -0.18 0.16 14.81
N ALA A 26 -0.70 -0.73 15.65
CA ALA A 26 -1.69 -1.71 15.24
C ALA A 26 -2.97 -1.04 14.72
N ASP A 27 -3.48 -0.05 15.44
CA ASP A 27 -4.67 0.72 15.05
C ASP A 27 -4.45 1.42 13.70
N TRP A 28 -3.27 2.00 13.49
CA TRP A 28 -2.92 2.66 12.24
C TRP A 28 -2.73 1.69 11.07
N ILE A 29 -2.31 0.45 11.29
CA ILE A 29 -2.20 -0.57 10.24
C ILE A 29 -3.58 -1.11 9.86
N GLU A 30 -4.46 -1.28 10.85
CA GLU A 30 -5.80 -1.85 10.67
C GLU A 30 -6.84 -0.82 10.21
N MET A 31 -6.60 0.48 10.44
CA MET A 31 -7.49 1.56 10.04
C MET A 31 -7.90 1.43 8.55
N PRO A 32 -9.19 1.56 8.21
CA PRO A 32 -9.67 1.53 6.84
C PRO A 32 -8.98 2.58 5.96
N GLU A 33 -8.80 2.27 4.67
CA GLU A 33 -8.08 3.16 3.75
C GLU A 33 -8.76 4.55 3.64
N ARG A 34 -10.10 4.63 3.62
CA ARG A 34 -10.85 5.90 3.70
C ARG A 34 -10.51 6.74 4.93
N ALA A 35 -10.48 6.12 6.11
CA ALA A 35 -10.12 6.82 7.35
C ALA A 35 -8.67 7.29 7.31
N PHE A 36 -7.79 6.50 6.71
CA PHE A 36 -6.39 6.85 6.51
C PHE A 36 -6.22 8.02 5.53
N ALA A 37 -6.96 8.05 4.41
CA ALA A 37 -6.98 9.17 3.48
C ALA A 37 -7.44 10.48 4.14
N LEU A 38 -8.41 10.41 5.06
CA LEU A 38 -8.83 11.56 5.86
C LEU A 38 -7.73 12.06 6.80
N GLU A 39 -6.97 11.16 7.44
CA GLU A 39 -5.82 11.57 8.25
C GLU A 39 -4.72 12.25 7.41
N ILE A 40 -4.45 11.73 6.22
CA ILE A 40 -3.53 12.35 5.27
C ILE A 40 -4.03 13.75 4.88
N LYS A 41 -5.32 13.89 4.53
CA LYS A 41 -5.92 15.19 4.21
C LYS A 41 -5.80 16.18 5.36
N LYS A 42 -6.00 15.75 6.62
CA LYS A 42 -5.81 16.61 7.80
C LYS A 42 -4.36 17.07 7.96
N ILE A 43 -3.39 16.21 7.67
CA ILE A 43 -1.97 16.56 7.75
C ILE A 43 -1.61 17.55 6.63
N GLU A 44 -2.03 17.30 5.40
CA GLU A 44 -1.66 18.13 4.25
C GLU A 44 -2.39 19.48 4.20
N LYS A 45 -3.54 19.59 4.87
CA LYS A 45 -4.23 20.88 5.08
C LYS A 45 -3.72 21.68 6.28
N ASP A 46 -2.83 21.10 7.10
CA ASP A 46 -2.23 21.83 8.21
C ASP A 46 -1.33 22.97 7.66
N PRO A 47 -1.54 24.23 8.06
CA PRO A 47 -0.72 25.35 7.57
C PRO A 47 0.77 25.16 7.83
N LEU A 48 1.14 24.56 8.97
CA LEU A 48 2.54 24.26 9.30
C LEU A 48 3.10 23.19 8.36
N PHE A 49 2.29 22.18 7.99
CA PHE A 49 2.71 21.21 7.00
C PHE A 49 2.95 21.87 5.64
N GLN A 50 2.01 22.69 5.17
CA GLN A 50 2.14 23.39 3.88
C GLN A 50 3.40 24.26 3.85
N LYS A 51 3.68 24.97 4.94
CA LYS A 51 4.89 25.78 5.09
C LYS A 51 6.17 24.94 4.97
N LEU A 52 6.24 23.82 5.69
CA LEU A 52 7.38 22.90 5.64
C LEU A 52 7.49 22.12 4.32
N PHE A 53 6.39 21.93 3.59
CA PHE A 53 6.34 21.19 2.34
C PHE A 53 6.70 22.06 1.13
N PHE A 54 6.16 23.28 1.04
CA PHE A 54 6.43 24.20 -0.05
C PHE A 54 7.68 25.07 0.17
N GLY A 55 8.15 25.18 1.41
CA GLY A 55 9.23 26.11 1.75
C GLY A 55 8.71 27.51 2.06
N ASP A 56 9.60 28.35 2.60
CA ASP A 56 9.43 29.81 2.69
C ASP A 56 10.50 30.50 1.83
N GLN A 57 10.40 31.81 1.62
CA GLN A 57 11.38 32.57 0.84
C GLN A 57 12.81 32.46 1.40
N SER A 58 12.96 32.29 2.71
CA SER A 58 14.24 32.21 3.40
C SER A 58 14.71 30.79 3.73
N VAL A 59 13.80 29.81 3.80
CA VAL A 59 14.13 28.42 4.18
C VAL A 59 13.52 27.44 3.18
N PRO A 60 14.33 26.56 2.57
CA PRO A 60 13.81 25.56 1.64
C PRO A 60 12.83 24.62 2.36
N SER A 61 12.02 23.90 1.57
CA SER A 61 11.14 22.87 2.11
C SER A 61 11.93 21.92 3.02
N ALA A 62 11.34 21.48 4.12
CA ALA A 62 11.89 20.48 5.02
C ALA A 62 11.29 19.09 4.78
N ILE A 63 10.10 19.03 4.18
CA ILE A 63 9.40 17.79 3.84
C ILE A 63 9.40 17.62 2.32
N ARG A 64 9.64 16.40 1.83
CA ARG A 64 9.43 16.02 0.42
C ARG A 64 8.57 14.78 0.32
N ARG A 65 8.10 14.49 -0.89
CA ARG A 65 7.64 13.15 -1.25
C ARG A 65 8.82 12.31 -1.73
N GLN A 66 8.72 11.01 -1.50
CA GLN A 66 9.61 10.02 -2.06
C GLN A 66 8.75 8.91 -2.63
N ARG A 67 8.78 8.79 -3.96
CA ARG A 67 8.04 7.79 -4.73
C ARG A 67 8.43 6.37 -4.32
N TRP A 68 7.48 5.44 -4.41
CA TRP A 68 7.79 4.02 -4.32
C TRP A 68 8.56 3.56 -5.57
N PRO A 69 9.51 2.63 -5.44
CA PRO A 69 10.13 2.02 -6.61
C PRO A 69 9.07 1.40 -7.52
N ARG A 70 9.17 1.67 -8.84
CA ARG A 70 8.31 1.06 -9.88
C ARG A 70 6.81 1.18 -9.60
N SER A 71 6.37 2.32 -9.04
CA SER A 71 4.95 2.61 -8.83
C SER A 71 4.44 3.70 -9.77
N ARG A 72 3.23 3.57 -10.29
CA ARG A 72 2.52 4.63 -11.04
C ARG A 72 1.16 4.89 -10.41
N MET A 73 0.53 6.01 -10.79
CA MET A 73 -0.88 6.26 -10.47
C MET A 73 -1.72 5.83 -11.66
N LEU A 74 -2.86 5.17 -11.39
CA LEU A 74 -3.91 5.08 -12.40
C LEU A 74 -4.54 6.47 -12.53
N LEU A 75 -4.15 7.22 -13.56
CA LEU A 75 -4.83 8.44 -13.93
C LEU A 75 -5.92 8.07 -14.94
N SER A 76 -7.15 7.92 -14.48
CA SER A 76 -8.32 7.87 -15.35
C SER A 76 -8.55 9.24 -15.98
N PHE A 77 -7.74 9.60 -16.98
CA PHE A 77 -8.10 10.69 -17.88
C PHE A 77 -8.64 10.19 -19.22
N ASP A 78 -8.25 9.00 -19.70
CA ASP A 78 -8.73 8.45 -20.99
C ASP A 78 -8.83 6.90 -21.07
N GLU A 79 -8.47 6.12 -20.04
CA GLU A 79 -8.41 4.64 -20.11
C GLU A 79 -9.53 3.90 -19.36
N VAL A 80 -10.78 4.23 -19.68
CA VAL A 80 -11.92 3.30 -19.49
C VAL A 80 -12.58 3.04 -20.84
N GLY A 81 -11.75 2.81 -21.86
CA GLY A 81 -12.19 2.15 -23.09
C GLY A 81 -12.52 0.70 -22.77
N GLU A 82 -13.81 0.43 -22.64
CA GLU A 82 -14.47 -0.83 -23.00
C GLU A 82 -13.62 -2.11 -22.84
N ARG A 83 -13.58 -2.67 -21.63
CA ARG A 83 -13.53 -4.13 -21.44
C ARG A 83 -13.91 -4.50 -20.01
N THR A 84 -15.21 -4.72 -19.84
CA THR A 84 -15.83 -5.63 -18.86
C THR A 84 -15.21 -5.65 -17.45
N VAL A 85 -15.65 -4.71 -16.62
CA VAL A 85 -15.86 -5.00 -15.19
C VAL A 85 -17.36 -4.93 -14.97
N SER A 86 -17.96 -6.11 -14.82
CA SER A 86 -19.39 -6.34 -14.64
C SER A 86 -19.91 -5.67 -13.37
N ALA A 87 -20.95 -4.86 -13.56
CA ALA A 87 -22.03 -4.50 -12.62
C ALA A 87 -21.64 -4.38 -11.13
N GLY A 88 -21.18 -3.19 -10.76
CA GLY A 88 -21.13 -2.69 -9.39
C GLY A 88 -20.85 -1.19 -9.49
N GLU A 89 -21.71 -0.36 -8.89
CA GLU A 89 -21.83 1.08 -9.07
C GLU A 89 -20.51 1.83 -9.30
N ARG A 90 -20.31 2.28 -10.55
CA ARG A 90 -19.28 3.25 -10.91
C ARG A 90 -19.63 4.60 -10.28
N VAL A 91 -19.09 4.91 -9.11
CA VAL A 91 -19.20 6.26 -8.56
C VAL A 91 -18.22 7.22 -9.27
N LYS A 92 -18.64 7.73 -10.43
CA LYS A 92 -18.57 9.17 -10.72
C LYS A 92 -17.28 9.92 -10.34
N VAL A 93 -16.09 9.44 -10.76
CA VAL A 93 -14.91 10.33 -10.88
C VAL A 93 -15.24 11.45 -11.86
N GLU A 94 -16.07 11.14 -12.86
CA GLU A 94 -16.68 12.05 -13.83
C GLU A 94 -17.47 13.20 -13.19
N ASP A 95 -18.12 13.02 -12.03
CA ASP A 95 -18.85 14.14 -11.37
C ASP A 95 -17.89 15.16 -10.72
N ILE A 96 -16.73 14.71 -10.22
CA ILE A 96 -15.71 15.60 -9.64
C ILE A 96 -14.92 16.29 -10.75
N LEU A 97 -14.59 15.53 -11.80
CA LEU A 97 -13.96 16.07 -13.00
C LEU A 97 -14.88 17.07 -13.70
N GLY A 98 -16.18 16.76 -13.82
CA GLY A 98 -17.22 17.63 -14.37
C GLY A 98 -17.42 18.92 -13.57
N ALA A 99 -17.37 18.87 -12.24
CA ALA A 99 -17.41 20.07 -11.41
C ALA A 99 -16.14 20.94 -11.49
N LYS A 100 -15.06 20.42 -12.10
CA LYS A 100 -13.74 21.05 -12.19
C LYS A 100 -13.18 20.99 -13.62
N ASP A 101 -14.05 21.03 -14.64
CA ASP A 101 -13.69 20.84 -16.06
C ASP A 101 -12.55 21.76 -16.52
N ASP A 102 -12.52 23.02 -16.05
CA ASP A 102 -11.44 23.98 -16.34
C ASP A 102 -10.07 23.50 -15.83
N LEU A 103 -10.02 22.91 -14.62
CA LEU A 103 -8.78 22.37 -14.06
C LEU A 103 -8.33 21.11 -14.80
N VAL A 104 -9.28 20.26 -15.21
CA VAL A 104 -8.99 19.05 -15.99
C VAL A 104 -8.44 19.42 -17.37
N ALA A 105 -9.00 20.44 -18.02
CA ALA A 105 -8.47 20.97 -19.28
C ALA A 105 -7.04 21.52 -19.11
N LYS A 106 -6.76 22.23 -18.01
CA LYS A 106 -5.40 22.70 -17.66
C LYS A 106 -4.44 21.54 -17.42
N ILE A 107 -4.87 20.48 -16.74
CA ILE A 107 -4.06 19.26 -16.53
C ILE A 107 -3.77 18.55 -17.86
N ARG A 108 -4.78 18.42 -18.73
CA ARG A 108 -4.60 17.84 -20.07
C ARG A 108 -3.61 18.65 -20.91
N LYS A 109 -3.69 19.98 -20.87
CA LYS A 109 -2.77 20.88 -21.58
C LYS A 109 -1.33 20.79 -21.07
N MET A 110 -1.14 20.61 -19.76
CA MET A 110 0.17 20.41 -19.13
C MET A 110 0.81 19.06 -19.51
N GLY A 111 -0.02 18.05 -19.78
CA GLY A 111 0.43 16.70 -20.08
C GLY A 111 0.68 15.85 -18.84
N ARG A 112 0.60 14.52 -19.01
CA ARG A 112 0.68 13.53 -17.94
C ARG A 112 2.01 13.58 -17.18
N GLU A 113 3.12 13.66 -17.89
CA GLU A 113 4.46 13.60 -17.28
C GLU A 113 4.73 14.79 -16.34
N ALA A 114 4.38 16.00 -16.77
CA ALA A 114 4.49 17.19 -15.93
C ALA A 114 3.52 17.14 -14.73
N PHE A 115 2.30 16.63 -14.93
CA PHE A 115 1.37 16.41 -13.82
C PHE A 115 1.93 15.44 -12.78
N GLU A 116 2.43 14.28 -13.21
CA GLU A 116 3.02 13.27 -12.33
C GLU A 116 4.24 13.84 -11.59
N SER A 117 5.15 14.55 -12.28
CA SER A 117 6.35 15.10 -11.65
C SER A 117 6.05 16.21 -10.64
N TYR A 118 5.17 17.17 -10.97
CA TYR A 118 4.93 18.32 -10.09
C TYR A 118 3.87 18.08 -9.01
N PHE A 119 2.82 17.33 -9.30
CA PHE A 119 1.66 17.19 -8.40
C PHE A 119 1.60 15.84 -7.67
N LEU A 120 2.20 14.79 -8.22
CA LEU A 120 2.24 13.49 -7.55
C LEU A 120 3.58 13.23 -6.86
N HIS A 121 4.67 13.32 -7.59
CA HIS A 121 5.99 12.91 -7.10
C HIS A 121 6.74 14.04 -6.42
N SER A 122 6.50 15.29 -6.85
CA SER A 122 7.22 16.48 -6.37
C SER A 122 8.73 16.22 -6.31
N ASP A 123 9.28 15.76 -7.45
CA ASP A 123 10.67 15.27 -7.56
C ASP A 123 11.71 16.36 -7.19
N GLU A 124 11.34 17.62 -7.41
CA GLU A 124 12.14 18.79 -7.09
C GLU A 124 11.53 19.61 -5.93
N PRO A 125 12.35 20.26 -5.08
CA PRO A 125 11.88 21.14 -4.01
C PRO A 125 11.39 22.49 -4.56
N LEU A 126 10.27 22.47 -5.27
CA LEU A 126 9.71 23.66 -5.89
C LEU A 126 8.67 24.32 -4.98
N THR A 127 8.78 25.63 -4.86
CA THR A 127 7.73 26.48 -4.29
C THR A 127 6.51 26.50 -5.22
N LEU A 128 5.34 26.87 -4.68
CA LEU A 128 4.13 27.05 -5.49
C LEU A 128 4.32 28.04 -6.66
N ALA A 129 5.12 29.09 -6.44
CA ALA A 129 5.43 30.08 -7.47
C ALA A 129 6.32 29.50 -8.59
N GLU A 130 7.23 28.58 -8.26
CA GLU A 130 8.06 27.90 -9.25
C GLU A 130 7.26 26.89 -10.06
N ILE A 131 6.37 26.12 -9.42
CA ILE A 131 5.46 25.20 -10.12
C ILE A 131 4.57 25.98 -11.08
N SER A 132 3.98 27.09 -10.62
CA SER A 132 3.16 28.00 -11.43
C SER A 132 3.92 28.50 -12.68
N ARG A 133 5.18 28.92 -12.51
CA ARG A 133 6.03 29.37 -13.63
C ARG A 133 6.36 28.26 -14.63
N ARG A 134 6.70 27.05 -14.16
CA ARG A 134 7.07 25.93 -15.03
C ARG A 134 5.88 25.36 -15.80
N VAL A 135 4.73 25.29 -15.15
CA VAL A 135 3.50 24.71 -15.72
C VAL A 135 2.65 25.76 -16.46
N SER A 136 2.99 27.05 -16.35
CA SER A 136 2.24 28.16 -16.95
C SER A 136 0.77 28.22 -16.53
N ILE A 137 0.51 28.00 -15.23
CA ILE A 137 -0.83 28.12 -14.63
C ILE A 137 -0.77 29.02 -13.40
N ALA A 138 -1.90 29.64 -13.02
CA ALA A 138 -1.96 30.51 -11.85
C ALA A 138 -1.62 29.74 -10.55
N VAL A 139 -0.97 30.41 -9.58
CA VAL A 139 -0.64 29.84 -8.27
C VAL A 139 -1.90 29.31 -7.55
N GLU A 140 -3.03 29.99 -7.72
CA GLU A 140 -4.32 29.54 -7.20
C GLU A 140 -4.76 28.20 -7.81
N ASP A 141 -4.53 28.00 -9.11
CA ASP A 141 -4.89 26.76 -9.79
C ASP A 141 -3.97 25.61 -9.37
N VAL A 142 -2.68 25.88 -9.09
CA VAL A 142 -1.77 24.89 -8.48
C VAL A 142 -2.34 24.40 -7.15
N ARG A 143 -2.84 25.32 -6.30
CA ARG A 143 -3.49 24.95 -5.02
C ARG A 143 -4.78 24.16 -5.25
N LYS A 144 -5.63 24.59 -6.18
CA LYS A 144 -6.88 23.88 -6.51
C LYS A 144 -6.63 22.45 -7.02
N ILE A 145 -5.56 22.23 -7.79
CA ILE A 145 -5.16 20.89 -8.24
C ILE A 145 -4.74 20.03 -7.05
N HIS A 146 -3.94 20.58 -6.13
CA HIS A 146 -3.54 19.85 -4.91
C HIS A 146 -4.76 19.50 -4.04
N ASP A 147 -5.70 20.43 -3.86
CA ASP A 147 -6.95 20.17 -3.14
C ASP A 147 -7.84 19.14 -3.84
N MET A 148 -7.90 19.16 -5.17
CA MET A 148 -8.60 18.15 -5.96
C MET A 148 -8.00 16.76 -5.75
N LEU A 149 -6.67 16.62 -5.76
CA LEU A 149 -5.99 15.35 -5.48
C LEU A 149 -6.30 14.82 -4.08
N LEU A 150 -6.38 15.70 -3.08
CA LEU A 150 -6.79 15.34 -1.73
C LEU A 150 -8.24 14.87 -1.67
N GLU A 151 -9.15 15.52 -2.42
CA GLU A 151 -10.56 15.13 -2.50
C GLU A 151 -10.75 13.78 -3.18
N ILE A 152 -10.08 13.57 -4.32
CA ILE A 152 -10.03 12.28 -5.01
C ILE A 152 -9.54 11.22 -4.05
N GLY A 153 -8.43 11.45 -3.33
CA GLY A 153 -7.91 10.50 -2.36
C GLY A 153 -8.88 10.11 -1.25
N THR A 154 -9.78 11.00 -0.83
CA THR A 154 -10.81 10.70 0.18
C THR A 154 -12.04 9.98 -0.35
N ARG A 155 -12.23 9.94 -1.68
CA ARG A 155 -13.42 9.39 -2.35
C ARG A 155 -13.11 8.19 -3.25
N ALA A 156 -11.86 7.99 -3.64
CA ALA A 156 -11.42 7.01 -4.65
C ALA A 156 -11.49 5.54 -4.22
N GLU A 157 -12.00 5.23 -3.03
CA GLU A 157 -12.23 3.84 -2.63
C GLU A 157 -13.60 3.38 -3.10
N PHE A 158 -13.59 2.87 -4.32
CA PHE A 158 -14.61 2.02 -4.88
C PHE A 158 -14.58 0.69 -4.13
N GLU A 159 -15.64 0.41 -3.39
CA GLU A 159 -15.91 -0.90 -2.84
C GLU A 159 -16.24 -1.82 -4.03
N THR A 160 -15.24 -2.46 -4.64
CA THR A 160 -15.53 -3.51 -5.61
C THR A 160 -15.98 -4.74 -4.83
N PRO A 161 -17.16 -5.32 -5.11
CA PRO A 161 -17.45 -6.67 -4.64
C PRO A 161 -16.45 -7.62 -5.33
N ALA A 162 -15.50 -8.14 -4.57
CA ALA A 162 -14.63 -9.19 -5.08
C ALA A 162 -15.52 -10.37 -5.49
N ALA A 163 -15.44 -10.81 -6.74
CA ALA A 163 -16.28 -11.87 -7.32
C ALA A 163 -16.18 -13.25 -6.61
N GLN A 164 -15.32 -13.36 -5.58
CA GLN A 164 -15.08 -14.57 -4.78
C GLN A 164 -15.19 -14.33 -3.26
N ALA A 165 -15.62 -13.14 -2.83
CA ALA A 165 -15.82 -12.85 -1.41
C ALA A 165 -17.29 -13.04 -1.02
N PRO A 166 -17.58 -13.58 0.18
CA PRO A 166 -18.94 -13.51 0.71
C PRO A 166 -19.38 -12.05 0.77
N ALA A 167 -20.65 -11.78 0.42
CA ALA A 167 -21.23 -10.44 0.22
C ALA A 167 -21.11 -9.47 1.41
N SER A 168 -20.57 -9.90 2.55
CA SER A 168 -20.34 -9.12 3.76
C SER A 168 -18.92 -8.57 3.93
N GLN A 169 -17.99 -8.85 3.00
CA GLN A 169 -16.58 -8.46 3.14
C GLN A 169 -16.14 -7.52 2.01
N HIS A 170 -16.31 -6.22 2.21
CA HIS A 170 -15.81 -5.18 1.29
C HIS A 170 -14.29 -5.04 1.45
N TYR A 171 -13.57 -5.05 0.33
CA TYR A 171 -12.12 -4.86 0.30
C TYR A 171 -11.79 -3.49 -0.28
N ALA A 172 -10.80 -2.82 0.31
CA ALA A 172 -10.18 -1.64 -0.29
C ALA A 172 -9.14 -2.08 -1.33
N CYS A 173 -9.44 -1.86 -2.60
CA CYS A 173 -8.54 -2.20 -3.70
C CYS A 173 -7.39 -1.19 -3.78
N LEU A 174 -6.17 -1.62 -3.46
CA LEU A 174 -5.01 -0.73 -3.34
C LEU A 174 -4.38 -0.40 -4.68
N ALA A 175 -4.13 -1.42 -5.49
CA ALA A 175 -3.35 -1.31 -6.71
C ALA A 175 -3.65 -2.43 -7.71
N ARG A 176 -3.39 -2.16 -8.98
CA ARG A 176 -3.08 -3.19 -9.98
C ARG A 176 -1.61 -3.58 -9.85
N VAL A 177 -1.33 -4.88 -9.93
CA VAL A 177 0.04 -5.42 -9.81
C VAL A 177 0.37 -6.29 -11.01
N TRP A 178 1.56 -6.12 -11.56
CA TRP A 178 2.14 -7.01 -12.58
C TRP A 178 3.65 -7.16 -12.39
N THR A 179 4.27 -7.98 -13.24
CA THR A 179 5.71 -8.22 -13.20
C THR A 179 6.32 -7.77 -14.52
N GLU A 180 7.39 -6.97 -14.44
CA GLU A 180 8.13 -6.46 -15.58
C GLU A 180 9.64 -6.62 -15.31
N GLY A 181 10.34 -7.34 -16.18
CA GLY A 181 11.76 -7.65 -15.97
C GLY A 181 12.06 -8.41 -14.67
N GLY A 182 11.14 -9.26 -14.21
CA GLY A 182 11.28 -10.05 -12.98
C GLY A 182 10.98 -9.29 -11.68
N GLU A 183 10.64 -8.01 -11.76
CA GLU A 183 10.32 -7.18 -10.59
C GLU A 183 8.86 -6.75 -10.61
N PRO A 184 8.25 -6.56 -9.44
CA PRO A 184 6.86 -6.12 -9.36
C PRO A 184 6.73 -4.64 -9.75
N VAL A 185 5.66 -4.35 -10.47
CA VAL A 185 5.22 -2.99 -10.82
C VAL A 185 3.83 -2.79 -10.24
N PHE A 186 3.61 -1.61 -9.66
CA PHE A 186 2.36 -1.27 -8.97
C PHE A 186 1.72 -0.04 -9.61
N GLU A 187 0.43 -0.12 -9.87
CA GLU A 187 -0.38 1.01 -10.29
C GLU A 187 -1.46 1.26 -9.24
N PHE A 188 -1.30 2.33 -8.47
CA PHE A 188 -2.17 2.64 -7.33
C PHE A 188 -3.40 3.41 -7.78
N PHE A 189 -4.57 3.05 -7.22
CA PHE A 189 -5.84 3.73 -7.47
C PHE A 189 -5.97 5.04 -6.68
N SER A 190 -5.40 5.07 -5.47
CA SER A 190 -5.48 6.25 -4.61
C SER A 190 -4.24 7.15 -4.76
N PRO A 191 -4.41 8.47 -4.95
CA PRO A 191 -3.31 9.42 -5.07
C PRO A 191 -2.32 9.33 -3.90
N HIS A 192 -2.80 9.18 -2.67
CA HIS A 192 -1.95 9.16 -1.50
C HIS A 192 -0.98 7.96 -1.47
N TRP A 193 -1.31 6.85 -2.11
CA TRP A 193 -0.40 5.72 -2.31
C TRP A 193 0.60 5.98 -3.44
N ALA A 194 0.13 6.50 -4.57
CA ALA A 194 0.98 6.81 -5.72
C ALA A 194 2.04 7.89 -5.44
N ARG A 195 1.72 8.86 -4.56
CA ARG A 195 2.63 9.92 -4.12
C ARG A 195 3.78 9.43 -3.22
N GLY A 196 3.75 8.17 -2.79
CA GLY A 196 4.82 7.61 -1.99
C GLY A 196 4.77 8.04 -0.51
N ARG A 197 5.94 8.01 0.13
CA ARG A 197 6.13 8.39 1.53
C ARG A 197 6.62 9.83 1.67
N TYR A 198 6.49 10.40 2.85
CA TYR A 198 7.15 11.66 3.20
C TYR A 198 8.62 11.41 3.56
N HIS A 199 9.51 12.24 3.04
CA HIS A 199 10.90 12.31 3.46
C HIS A 199 11.10 13.59 4.27
N ILE A 200 11.36 13.45 5.57
CA ILE A 200 11.59 14.57 6.49
C ILE A 200 13.10 14.81 6.56
N ARG A 201 13.52 16.02 6.19
CA ARG A 201 14.92 16.48 6.30
C ARG A 201 15.10 17.19 7.63
N TYR A 202 15.53 16.43 8.64
CA TYR A 202 15.62 16.90 10.03
C TYR A 202 16.63 18.05 10.20
N ASP A 203 17.70 18.06 9.41
CA ASP A 203 18.65 19.16 9.28
C ASP A 203 17.94 20.48 8.95
N LEU A 204 17.05 20.46 7.95
CA LEU A 204 16.27 21.63 7.58
C LEU A 204 15.22 21.95 8.63
N VAL A 205 14.58 20.97 9.26
CA VAL A 205 13.63 21.22 10.37
C VAL A 205 14.30 22.00 11.51
N GLU A 206 15.56 21.70 11.84
CA GLU A 206 16.31 22.49 12.84
C GLU A 206 16.64 23.90 12.33
N GLU A 207 16.94 24.06 11.04
CA GLU A 207 17.15 25.37 10.43
C GLU A 207 15.89 26.26 10.50
N TRP A 208 14.72 25.69 10.24
CA TRP A 208 13.42 26.34 10.41
C TRP A 208 13.19 26.84 11.83
N LYS A 209 13.68 26.11 12.84
CA LYS A 209 13.62 26.56 14.24
C LYS A 209 14.60 27.70 14.48
N ARG A 210 15.83 27.60 13.96
CA ARG A 210 16.93 28.56 14.17
C ARG A 210 16.66 29.93 13.55
N GLN A 211 16.19 29.97 12.30
CA GLN A 211 15.97 31.22 11.56
C GLN A 211 14.73 32.02 11.99
N GLY A 212 13.99 31.58 13.02
CA GLY A 212 12.79 32.30 13.46
C GLY A 212 11.60 32.19 12.50
N ALA A 213 11.69 31.37 11.46
CA ALA A 213 10.64 31.16 10.46
C ALA A 213 9.39 30.47 11.01
N LEU A 214 9.40 30.03 12.28
CA LEU A 214 8.27 29.41 12.96
C LEU A 214 7.79 30.27 14.14
N SER A 215 6.48 30.52 14.19
CA SER A 215 5.83 31.16 15.33
C SER A 215 5.96 30.31 16.61
N SER A 216 5.74 30.93 17.77
CA SER A 216 5.78 30.21 19.06
C SER A 216 4.77 29.05 19.12
N GLU A 217 3.61 29.21 18.49
CA GLU A 217 2.58 28.18 18.38
C GLU A 217 2.99 27.06 17.42
N GLU A 218 3.54 27.41 16.24
CA GLU A 218 4.04 26.46 15.24
C GLU A 218 5.15 25.58 15.83
N ARG A 219 6.10 26.17 16.57
CA ARG A 219 7.17 25.45 17.27
C ARG A 219 6.62 24.43 18.28
N ARG A 220 5.53 24.74 18.98
CA ARG A 220 4.86 23.82 19.91
C ARG A 220 4.13 22.68 19.19
N LYS A 221 3.57 22.94 18.00
CA LYS A 221 2.86 21.94 17.18
C LYS A 221 3.79 21.02 16.40
N LEU A 222 4.97 21.50 16.01
CA LEU A 222 5.92 20.81 15.14
C LEU A 222 6.25 19.35 15.56
N PRO A 223 6.58 19.03 16.83
CA PRO A 223 6.86 17.64 17.22
C PRO A 223 5.67 16.70 17.01
N ARG A 224 4.44 17.20 17.25
CA ARG A 224 3.22 16.41 17.05
C ARG A 224 2.96 16.18 15.57
N LEU A 225 3.18 17.19 14.73
CA LEU A 225 3.04 17.08 13.28
C LEU A 225 4.03 16.06 12.71
N ILE A 226 5.33 16.18 13.05
CA ILE A 226 6.37 15.22 12.64
C ILE A 226 5.97 13.81 13.07
N LYS A 227 5.49 13.64 14.30
CA LYS A 227 5.10 12.30 14.77
C LYS A 227 3.93 11.70 13.98
N ARG A 228 2.96 12.51 13.56
CA ARG A 228 1.86 12.07 12.69
C ARG A 228 2.37 11.65 11.32
N ILE A 229 3.27 12.44 10.71
CA ILE A 229 3.89 12.13 9.42
C ILE A 229 4.69 10.81 9.49
N GLU A 230 5.50 10.63 10.54
CA GLU A 230 6.24 9.38 10.77
C GLU A 230 5.30 8.18 10.88
N THR A 231 4.15 8.35 11.54
CA THR A 231 3.16 7.27 11.70
C THR A 231 2.50 6.91 10.37
N VAL A 232 2.15 7.91 9.56
CA VAL A 232 1.65 7.71 8.18
C VAL A 232 2.69 6.96 7.36
N ASN A 233 3.94 7.41 7.38
CA ASN A 233 5.05 6.75 6.69
C ASN A 233 5.24 5.29 7.12
N LEU A 234 5.12 5.01 8.42
CA LEU A 234 5.27 3.64 8.92
C LEU A 234 4.18 2.73 8.34
N ARG A 235 2.92 3.16 8.34
CA ARG A 235 1.82 2.38 7.74
C ARG A 235 2.08 2.15 6.27
N GLN A 236 2.35 3.21 5.50
CA GLN A 236 2.54 3.09 4.05
C GLN A 236 3.73 2.18 3.72
N ASN A 237 4.86 2.36 4.40
CA ASN A 237 6.05 1.53 4.21
C ASN A 237 5.78 0.06 4.57
N THR A 238 5.06 -0.20 5.67
CA THR A 238 4.75 -1.58 6.09
C THR A 238 3.89 -2.29 5.06
N VAL A 239 2.79 -1.67 4.63
CA VAL A 239 1.90 -2.24 3.62
C VAL A 239 2.62 -2.39 2.27
N PHE A 240 3.38 -1.38 1.84
CA PHE A 240 4.13 -1.44 0.58
C PHE A 240 5.18 -2.56 0.60
N ARG A 241 5.95 -2.72 1.68
CA ARG A 241 6.93 -3.82 1.81
C ARG A 241 6.26 -5.19 1.79
N ILE A 242 5.06 -5.30 2.37
CA ILE A 242 4.26 -6.53 2.32
C ILE A 242 3.81 -6.80 0.87
N LEU A 243 3.26 -5.79 0.18
CA LEU A 243 2.84 -5.89 -1.22
C LEU A 243 4.00 -6.28 -2.14
N GLU A 244 5.14 -5.61 -2.02
CA GLU A 244 6.35 -5.87 -2.79
C GLU A 244 6.86 -7.30 -2.58
N SER A 245 7.01 -7.72 -1.32
CA SER A 245 7.46 -9.07 -0.98
C SER A 245 6.49 -10.13 -1.48
N LEU A 246 5.18 -9.88 -1.37
CA LEU A 246 4.13 -10.78 -1.83
C LEU A 246 4.15 -10.94 -3.35
N ALA A 247 4.26 -9.83 -4.09
CA ALA A 247 4.35 -9.83 -5.54
C ALA A 247 5.62 -10.55 -6.01
N LYS A 248 6.76 -10.36 -5.33
CA LYS A 248 8.01 -11.10 -5.58
C LYS A 248 7.87 -12.59 -5.33
N VAL A 249 7.21 -13.00 -4.24
CA VAL A 249 6.96 -14.41 -3.94
C VAL A 249 6.06 -15.05 -4.99
N GLN A 250 5.03 -14.33 -5.43
CA GLN A 250 4.03 -14.84 -6.36
C GLN A 250 4.33 -14.50 -7.83
N ALA A 251 5.55 -14.07 -8.17
CA ALA A 251 5.90 -13.60 -9.51
C ALA A 251 5.56 -14.62 -10.62
N GLU A 252 5.87 -15.90 -10.41
CA GLU A 252 5.53 -16.97 -11.37
C GLU A 252 4.02 -17.10 -11.59
N TYR A 253 3.23 -17.01 -10.51
CA TYR A 253 1.77 -17.04 -10.58
C TYR A 253 1.20 -15.80 -11.29
N LEU A 254 1.71 -14.60 -10.95
CA LEU A 254 1.29 -13.35 -11.56
C LEU A 254 1.59 -13.31 -13.06
N THR A 255 2.69 -13.92 -13.49
CA THR A 255 3.07 -13.96 -14.91
C THR A 255 2.31 -15.04 -15.69
N SER A 256 2.12 -16.22 -15.09
CA SER A 256 1.58 -17.39 -15.83
C SER A 256 0.06 -17.58 -15.69
N ARG A 257 -0.60 -16.93 -14.71
CA ARG A 257 -1.98 -17.19 -14.28
C ARG A 257 -2.23 -18.62 -13.78
N ARG A 258 -1.18 -19.45 -13.70
CA ARG A 258 -1.27 -20.86 -13.33
C ARG A 258 -1.32 -21.04 -11.82
N LEU A 259 -2.43 -21.52 -11.29
CA LEU A 259 -2.59 -21.77 -9.85
C LEU A 259 -1.52 -22.70 -9.27
N ASP A 260 -1.04 -23.66 -10.06
CA ASP A 260 0.04 -24.55 -9.67
C ASP A 260 1.36 -23.78 -9.45
N ARG A 261 1.59 -22.68 -10.17
CA ARG A 261 2.76 -21.81 -9.99
C ARG A 261 2.64 -20.85 -8.80
N LYS A 262 1.55 -20.95 -8.02
CA LYS A 262 1.35 -20.14 -6.80
C LYS A 262 2.18 -20.70 -5.65
N ARG A 263 3.18 -19.93 -5.22
CA ARG A 263 4.11 -20.40 -4.20
C ARG A 263 3.45 -20.44 -2.81
N PRO A 264 3.58 -21.52 -2.05
CA PRO A 264 3.07 -21.57 -0.69
C PRO A 264 3.90 -20.67 0.22
N ILE A 265 3.24 -19.72 0.88
CA ILE A 265 3.86 -18.87 1.89
C ILE A 265 2.87 -18.67 3.03
N SER A 266 3.31 -18.92 4.25
CA SER A 266 2.51 -18.64 5.45
C SER A 266 2.71 -17.19 5.90
N LEU A 267 1.72 -16.65 6.62
CA LEU A 267 1.82 -15.34 7.28
C LEU A 267 3.07 -15.24 8.17
N ARG A 268 3.44 -16.32 8.87
CA ARG A 268 4.64 -16.36 9.72
C ARG A 268 5.93 -16.23 8.91
N GLN A 269 6.01 -16.92 7.77
CA GLN A 269 7.18 -16.84 6.89
C GLN A 269 7.31 -15.45 6.26
N LEU A 270 6.18 -14.88 5.82
CA LEU A 270 6.16 -13.52 5.27
C LEU A 270 6.58 -12.48 6.33
N ALA A 271 6.07 -12.63 7.56
CA ALA A 271 6.42 -11.76 8.69
C ALA A 271 7.91 -11.87 9.06
N HIS A 272 8.45 -13.09 9.14
CA HIS A 272 9.87 -13.31 9.40
C HIS A 272 10.76 -12.69 8.32
N ARG A 273 10.39 -12.82 7.03
CA ARG A 273 11.15 -12.20 5.92
C ARG A 273 11.20 -10.66 6.03
N LEU A 274 10.17 -10.05 6.59
CA LEU A 274 10.04 -8.58 6.66
C LEU A 274 10.46 -7.98 8.01
N ASP A 275 10.89 -8.81 8.96
CA ASP A 275 11.13 -8.44 10.36
C ASP A 275 9.90 -7.76 10.99
N LEU A 276 8.73 -8.37 10.80
CA LEU A 276 7.45 -7.91 11.33
C LEU A 276 6.82 -8.98 12.23
N ALA A 277 5.97 -8.55 13.15
CA ALA A 277 5.11 -9.48 13.89
C ALA A 277 4.05 -10.09 12.94
N PRO A 278 3.72 -11.39 13.08
CA PRO A 278 2.67 -12.02 12.25
C PRO A 278 1.32 -11.31 12.32
N SER A 279 0.96 -10.74 13.48
CA SER A 279 -0.25 -9.95 13.66
C SER A 279 -0.24 -8.66 12.85
N THR A 280 0.92 -7.99 12.70
CA THR A 280 1.06 -6.80 11.85
C THR A 280 0.83 -7.15 10.39
N VAL A 281 1.39 -8.26 9.91
CA VAL A 281 1.17 -8.72 8.53
C VAL A 281 -0.29 -9.10 8.30
N SER A 282 -0.91 -9.82 9.24
CA SER A 282 -2.33 -10.17 9.15
C SER A 282 -3.22 -8.94 9.07
N ARG A 283 -3.00 -7.94 9.93
CA ARG A 283 -3.76 -6.68 9.93
C ARG A 283 -3.54 -5.88 8.65
N ALA A 284 -2.30 -5.83 8.15
CA ALA A 284 -1.97 -5.12 6.92
C ALA A 284 -2.58 -5.76 5.66
N LEU A 285 -2.87 -7.06 5.67
CA LEU A 285 -3.53 -7.76 4.56
C LEU A 285 -5.07 -7.74 4.69
N SER A 286 -5.58 -7.61 5.91
CA SER A 286 -7.02 -7.60 6.18
C SER A 286 -7.70 -6.43 5.49
N GLY A 287 -8.88 -6.68 4.93
CA GLY A 287 -9.71 -5.66 4.28
C GLY A 287 -9.10 -5.02 3.03
N ARG A 288 -8.05 -5.60 2.44
CA ARG A 288 -7.39 -5.08 1.24
C ARG A 288 -7.29 -6.09 0.10
N SER A 289 -7.34 -5.58 -1.11
CA SER A 289 -7.27 -6.35 -2.35
C SER A 289 -6.35 -5.66 -3.38
N VAL A 290 -6.02 -6.42 -4.43
CA VAL A 290 -5.27 -5.93 -5.60
C VAL A 290 -5.89 -6.49 -6.87
N ILE A 291 -5.77 -5.74 -7.97
CA ILE A 291 -6.10 -6.24 -9.30
C ILE A 291 -4.89 -6.98 -9.87
N LEU A 292 -5.10 -8.25 -10.23
CA LEU A 292 -4.08 -9.08 -10.86
C LEU A 292 -3.87 -8.67 -12.34
N PRO A 293 -2.78 -9.11 -13.01
CA PRO A 293 -2.45 -8.68 -14.38
C PRO A 293 -3.55 -8.92 -15.41
N TRP A 294 -4.41 -9.91 -15.17
CA TRP A 294 -5.54 -10.27 -16.04
C TRP A 294 -6.88 -9.65 -15.61
N GLY A 295 -6.86 -8.61 -14.76
CA GLY A 295 -8.03 -7.82 -14.40
C GLY A 295 -8.90 -8.37 -13.26
N LEU A 296 -8.57 -9.55 -12.70
CA LEU A 296 -9.30 -10.11 -11.57
C LEU A 296 -8.86 -9.44 -10.26
N GLU A 297 -9.82 -8.95 -9.48
CA GLU A 297 -9.55 -8.50 -8.11
C GLU A 297 -9.36 -9.70 -7.17
N SER A 298 -8.28 -9.67 -6.40
CA SER A 298 -7.94 -10.72 -5.45
C SER A 298 -7.66 -10.11 -4.07
N PRO A 299 -8.29 -10.62 -3.00
CA PRO A 299 -7.92 -10.28 -1.64
C PRO A 299 -6.44 -10.57 -1.40
N LEU A 300 -5.73 -9.67 -0.73
CA LEU A 300 -4.29 -9.86 -0.48
C LEU A 300 -4.00 -11.13 0.32
N ILE A 301 -4.90 -11.49 1.23
CA ILE A 301 -4.80 -12.72 2.02
C ILE A 301 -4.85 -13.99 1.13
N ALA A 302 -5.53 -13.94 -0.01
CA ALA A 302 -5.61 -15.05 -0.94
C ALA A 302 -4.27 -15.33 -1.64
N LEU A 303 -3.37 -14.35 -1.70
CA LEU A 303 -2.01 -14.48 -2.24
C LEU A 303 -1.00 -15.02 -1.22
N VAL A 304 -1.44 -15.28 0.02
CA VAL A 304 -0.66 -15.94 1.09
C VAL A 304 -1.24 -17.33 1.37
N PRO A 305 -1.26 -18.24 0.38
CA PRO A 305 -1.87 -19.53 0.59
C PRO A 305 -0.99 -20.37 1.53
N GLY A 306 -1.58 -20.84 2.62
CA GLY A 306 -0.92 -21.77 3.52
C GLY A 306 -0.51 -23.04 2.77
N ARG A 307 0.60 -23.63 3.19
CA ARG A 307 1.20 -24.81 2.55
C ARG A 307 0.22 -25.97 2.33
N ARG A 308 -0.69 -26.21 3.29
CA ARG A 308 -1.73 -27.26 3.17
C ARG A 308 -2.75 -26.96 2.07
N LYS A 309 -3.15 -25.68 1.90
CA LYS A 309 -4.12 -25.28 0.87
C LYS A 309 -3.55 -25.48 -0.53
N VAL A 310 -2.32 -25.00 -0.76
CA VAL A 310 -1.61 -25.21 -2.04
C VAL A 310 -1.41 -26.70 -2.31
N LEU A 311 -1.03 -27.47 -1.28
CA LEU A 311 -0.87 -28.92 -1.42
C LEU A 311 -2.18 -29.60 -1.87
N ARG A 312 -3.32 -29.25 -1.26
CA ARG A 312 -4.62 -29.82 -1.66
C ARG A 312 -5.00 -29.45 -3.09
N GLU A 313 -4.84 -28.17 -3.47
CA GLU A 313 -5.18 -27.71 -4.84
C GLU A 313 -4.31 -28.38 -5.91
N ILE A 314 -3.03 -28.63 -5.63
CA ILE A 314 -2.15 -29.37 -6.56
C ILE A 314 -2.55 -30.85 -6.61
N LEU A 315 -2.78 -31.47 -5.45
CA LEU A 315 -3.13 -32.90 -5.38
C LEU A 315 -4.49 -33.19 -6.02
N SER A 316 -5.51 -32.35 -5.83
CA SER A 316 -6.83 -32.54 -6.44
C SER A 316 -6.76 -32.53 -7.96
N ARG A 317 -5.97 -31.62 -8.55
CA ARG A 317 -5.73 -31.57 -9.99
C ARG A 317 -5.05 -32.83 -10.51
N TRP A 318 -4.03 -33.33 -9.79
CA TRP A 318 -3.31 -34.53 -10.20
C TRP A 318 -4.10 -35.82 -10.02
N LEU A 319 -5.00 -35.88 -9.05
CA LEU A 319 -5.91 -37.02 -8.89
C LEU A 319 -6.91 -37.10 -10.05
N GLY A 320 -7.19 -35.99 -10.74
CA GLY A 320 -7.98 -35.97 -11.98
C GLY A 320 -7.19 -36.35 -13.24
N GLU A 321 -5.87 -36.50 -13.18
CA GLU A 321 -5.05 -36.95 -14.33
C GLU A 321 -5.15 -38.49 -14.48
N PRO A 322 -5.28 -39.02 -15.71
CA PRO A 322 -5.27 -40.47 -15.92
C PRO A 322 -3.90 -41.06 -15.57
N GLY A 323 -3.86 -41.95 -14.57
CA GLY A 323 -2.67 -42.68 -14.16
C GLY A 323 -2.51 -42.81 -12.64
N ARG A 324 -2.35 -44.04 -12.14
CA ARG A 324 -2.21 -44.31 -10.70
C ARG A 324 -0.78 -43.96 -10.24
N ARG A 325 -0.62 -42.85 -9.52
CA ARG A 325 0.67 -42.46 -8.92
C ARG A 325 0.71 -42.81 -7.43
N THR A 326 1.89 -43.16 -6.94
CA THR A 326 2.11 -43.41 -5.51
C THR A 326 2.32 -42.10 -4.74
N ASP A 327 2.04 -42.10 -3.45
CA ASP A 327 2.26 -40.92 -2.58
C ASP A 327 3.75 -40.49 -2.56
N ALA A 328 4.68 -41.42 -2.82
CA ALA A 328 6.10 -41.12 -2.99
C ALA A 328 6.38 -40.32 -4.27
N ALA A 329 5.76 -40.71 -5.38
CA ALA A 329 5.89 -40.01 -6.66
C ALA A 329 5.30 -38.60 -6.59
N PHE A 330 4.18 -38.41 -5.89
CA PHE A 330 3.63 -37.08 -5.63
C PHE A 330 4.54 -36.21 -4.78
N ALA A 331 5.16 -36.76 -3.73
CA ALA A 331 6.12 -36.02 -2.90
C ALA A 331 7.37 -35.60 -3.69
N LEU A 332 7.85 -36.45 -4.59
CA LEU A 332 8.99 -36.14 -5.47
C LEU A 332 8.61 -35.03 -6.47
N ARG A 333 7.46 -35.17 -7.15
CA ARG A 333 6.95 -34.18 -8.09
C ARG A 333 6.71 -32.82 -7.44
N LEU A 334 6.19 -32.79 -6.21
CA LEU A 334 6.03 -31.56 -5.42
C LEU A 334 7.37 -30.86 -5.14
N ARG A 335 8.42 -31.65 -4.87
CA ARG A 335 9.76 -31.13 -4.66
C ARG A 335 10.38 -30.60 -5.95
N GLU A 336 10.25 -31.32 -7.05
CA GLU A 336 10.88 -30.99 -8.33
C GLU A 336 10.17 -29.85 -9.07
N GLU A 337 8.84 -29.90 -9.18
CA GLU A 337 8.08 -28.91 -9.97
C GLU A 337 7.77 -27.63 -9.18
N TYR A 338 7.63 -27.71 -7.85
CA TYR A 338 7.17 -26.60 -7.00
C TYR A 338 8.11 -26.27 -5.83
N GLY A 339 9.20 -27.01 -5.63
CA GLY A 339 10.10 -26.81 -4.49
C GLY A 339 9.50 -27.16 -3.12
N ILE A 340 8.35 -27.85 -3.09
CA ILE A 340 7.59 -28.15 -1.86
C ILE A 340 8.06 -29.48 -1.26
N LYS A 341 8.91 -29.42 -0.22
CA LYS A 341 9.47 -30.61 0.46
C LYS A 341 8.49 -31.26 1.46
N VAL A 342 7.55 -32.09 1.01
CA VAL A 342 6.58 -32.79 1.89
C VAL A 342 6.97 -34.25 2.13
N SER A 343 6.55 -34.80 3.27
CA SER A 343 6.70 -36.23 3.56
C SER A 343 5.60 -37.04 2.87
N ARG A 344 5.85 -38.34 2.64
CA ARG A 344 4.82 -39.28 2.13
C ARG A 344 3.55 -39.28 2.98
N ARG A 345 3.69 -39.21 4.31
CA ARG A 345 2.56 -39.15 5.27
C ARG A 345 1.72 -37.89 5.09
N THR A 346 2.34 -36.76 4.80
CA THR A 346 1.64 -35.48 4.55
C THR A 346 0.84 -35.51 3.26
N VAL A 347 1.37 -36.16 2.22
CA VAL A 347 0.64 -36.37 0.95
C VAL A 347 -0.55 -37.29 1.16
N ASN A 348 -0.36 -38.41 1.87
CA ASN A 348 -1.42 -39.36 2.17
C ASN A 348 -2.56 -38.70 2.97
N ALA A 349 -2.22 -37.96 4.03
CA ALA A 349 -3.21 -37.23 4.83
C ALA A 349 -4.02 -36.23 3.99
N ALA A 350 -3.35 -35.44 3.14
CA ALA A 350 -4.03 -34.50 2.25
C ALA A 350 -4.89 -35.20 1.20
N ARG A 351 -4.52 -36.41 0.76
CA ARG A 351 -5.27 -37.23 -0.20
C ARG A 351 -6.53 -37.82 0.42
N ASN A 352 -6.47 -38.28 1.67
CA ASN A 352 -7.64 -38.79 2.39
C ASN A 352 -8.63 -37.65 2.68
N GLU A 353 -8.13 -36.49 3.12
CA GLU A 353 -8.96 -35.27 3.28
C GLU A 353 -9.69 -34.87 1.98
N LEU A 354 -9.10 -35.12 0.80
CA LEU A 354 -9.71 -34.85 -0.51
C LEU A 354 -10.66 -35.94 -1.00
N ALA A 355 -10.61 -37.14 -0.42
CA ALA A 355 -11.52 -38.25 -0.74
C ALA A 355 -12.76 -38.25 0.18
N GLU A 356 -12.65 -37.64 1.36
CA GLU A 356 -13.74 -37.45 2.33
C GLU A 356 -14.57 -36.18 2.08
N ALA A 357 -14.09 -35.27 1.22
CA ALA A 357 -14.74 -34.03 0.81
C ALA A 357 -15.32 -34.15 -0.60
#